data_AF-A0A7C2N735-F1
#
_entry.id   AF-A0A7C2N735-F1
#
_cell.length_a   1.000
_cell.length_b   1.000
_cell.length_c   1.000
_cell.angle_alpha   90.00
_cell.angle_beta   90.00
_cell.angle_gamma   90.00
#
_symmetry.space_group_name_H-M   'P 1'
#
loop_
_entity.id
_entity.type
_entity.pdbx_description
1 polymer ?
#
loop_
_entity_poly.entity_id
_entity_poly.type
_entity_poly.pdbx_seq_one_letter_code
_entity_poly.pdbx_strand_id
1 'polypeptide(L)'
;MFGIRSKIYCPKQRYIERLLMSSSLLDVYIKVIRGDCDVTNSILRLEPGVSVTMTRVSPGRTMSSHILRINNGDPEEIKSQLLRRGVRLVRILGNNTLWVRARSCSACSLLSREDCVVIEGSPISDTEITYRLLVPGLGALRDILRSLVSSGLQPVVIKRAEHIETRDLTPRQLEVLLFAYKKGYFDTPRRISLAEMAGMMGIRATSLRDILRRALKKIVRKYLIDMGFLVDQ
;
A
#
# COMPACT_ATOMS: atom_id res chain seq x y z
N MET A 1 -13.94 52.68 11.80
CA MET A 1 -15.13 51.98 12.33
C MET A 1 -15.12 50.55 11.83
N PHE A 2 -15.09 49.60 12.76
CA PHE A 2 -15.10 48.17 12.50
C PHE A 2 -16.38 47.73 11.79
N GLY A 3 -16.23 46.78 10.86
CA GLY A 3 -17.31 46.26 10.04
C GLY A 3 -18.18 45.21 10.72
N ILE A 4 -19.35 44.99 10.12
CA ILE A 4 -20.13 43.75 10.28
C ILE A 4 -20.77 43.48 8.92
N ARG A 5 -20.13 42.64 8.08
CA ARG A 5 -20.84 41.87 7.06
C ARG A 5 -21.04 40.48 7.65
N SER A 6 -22.23 40.25 8.18
CA SER A 6 -22.72 38.96 8.64
C SER A 6 -22.66 37.96 7.47
N LYS A 7 -21.63 37.10 7.47
CA LYS A 7 -21.65 35.87 6.67
C LYS A 7 -22.78 35.02 7.23
N ILE A 8 -23.87 34.93 6.47
CA ILE A 8 -24.91 33.91 6.66
C ILE A 8 -24.23 32.57 6.40
N TYR A 9 -23.75 31.95 7.47
CA TYR A 9 -23.15 30.61 7.44
C TYR A 9 -24.29 29.58 7.32
N CYS A 10 -24.29 28.83 6.23
CA CYS A 10 -25.30 27.82 5.93
C CYS A 10 -25.21 26.65 6.94
N PRO A 11 -26.32 26.21 7.58
CA PRO A 11 -26.32 25.11 8.54
C PRO A 11 -25.91 23.75 7.93
N LYS A 12 -26.01 23.57 6.60
CA LYS A 12 -25.47 22.38 5.91
C LYS A 12 -23.94 22.29 5.96
N GLN A 13 -23.25 23.42 6.06
CA GLN A 13 -21.78 23.48 6.05
C GLN A 13 -21.20 22.98 7.37
N ARG A 14 -21.86 23.28 8.50
CA ARG A 14 -21.56 22.70 9.82
C ARG A 14 -21.84 21.19 9.90
N TYR A 15 -22.80 20.68 9.14
CA TYR A 15 -23.11 19.25 9.08
C TYR A 15 -22.05 18.49 8.27
N ILE A 16 -21.60 19.05 7.13
CA ILE A 16 -20.50 18.50 6.33
C ILE A 16 -19.16 18.62 7.09
N GLU A 17 -18.89 19.74 7.76
CA GLU A 17 -17.70 19.90 8.60
C GLU A 17 -17.72 18.95 9.82
N ARG A 18 -18.88 18.68 10.45
CA ARG A 18 -18.99 17.64 11.50
C ARG A 18 -18.86 16.21 10.97
N LEU A 19 -19.34 15.92 9.77
CA LEU A 19 -19.10 14.63 9.11
C LEU A 19 -17.62 14.44 8.78
N LEU A 20 -16.92 15.49 8.35
CA LEU A 20 -15.48 15.49 8.09
C LEU A 20 -14.62 15.46 9.37
N MET A 21 -15.18 15.80 10.53
CA MET A 21 -14.47 15.85 11.82
C MET A 21 -14.63 14.58 12.68
N SER A 22 -15.30 13.53 12.20
CA SER A 22 -15.47 12.26 12.94
C SER A 22 -15.02 11.00 12.20
N SER A 23 -14.41 11.15 11.00
CA SER A 23 -14.24 10.05 10.04
C SER A 23 -12.82 9.93 9.47
N SER A 24 -11.77 10.18 10.26
CA SER A 24 -10.40 9.97 9.80
C SER A 24 -10.08 8.47 9.74
N LEU A 25 -9.84 7.94 8.54
CA LEU A 25 -9.22 6.62 8.38
C LEU A 25 -7.87 6.63 9.09
N LEU A 26 -7.57 5.56 9.83
CA LEU A 26 -6.29 5.39 10.51
C LEU A 26 -5.43 4.41 9.71
N ASP A 27 -4.18 4.80 9.50
CA ASP A 27 -3.12 3.95 8.98
C ASP A 27 -2.33 3.39 10.18
N VAL A 28 -2.50 2.10 10.43
CA VAL A 28 -2.03 1.45 11.66
C VAL A 28 -1.12 0.28 11.35
N TYR A 29 0.03 0.26 12.00
CA TYR A 29 0.93 -0.89 12.02
C TYR A 29 0.72 -1.64 13.33
N ILE A 30 0.30 -2.90 13.23
CA ILE A 30 0.21 -3.80 14.37
C ILE A 30 1.18 -4.96 14.20
N LYS A 31 1.93 -5.29 15.25
CA LYS A 31 2.63 -6.57 15.36
C LYS A 31 1.69 -7.58 15.99
N VAL A 32 1.66 -8.81 15.48
CA VAL A 32 0.89 -9.91 16.05
C VAL A 32 1.80 -11.13 16.18
N ILE A 33 1.78 -11.75 17.35
CA ILE A 33 2.49 -13.01 17.61
C ILE A 33 1.57 -14.17 17.21
N ARG A 34 2.01 -15.00 16.25
CA ARG A 34 1.35 -16.22 15.78
C ARG A 34 2.33 -17.18 15.09
N GLY A 35 2.29 -18.47 15.44
CA GLY A 35 3.13 -19.53 14.84
C GLY A 35 2.41 -20.47 13.87
N ASP A 36 1.13 -20.25 13.61
CA ASP A 36 0.24 -21.19 12.92
C ASP A 36 0.02 -20.89 11.42
N CYS A 37 0.89 -20.09 10.80
CA CYS A 37 0.76 -19.72 9.39
C CYS A 37 1.59 -20.60 8.46
N ASP A 38 0.90 -21.47 7.72
CA ASP A 38 1.50 -22.33 6.69
C ASP A 38 2.40 -21.55 5.71
N VAL A 39 2.00 -20.34 5.28
CA VAL A 39 2.77 -19.54 4.33
C VAL A 39 4.06 -18.99 4.95
N THR A 40 3.96 -18.31 6.10
CA THR A 40 5.13 -17.76 6.82
C THR A 40 6.12 -18.88 7.15
N ASN A 41 5.63 -20.00 7.67
CA ASN A 41 6.46 -21.15 8.03
C ASN A 41 7.10 -21.81 6.81
N SER A 42 6.41 -21.81 5.65
CA SER A 42 6.96 -22.37 4.41
C SER A 42 8.07 -21.51 3.81
N ILE A 43 7.90 -20.18 3.80
CA ILE A 43 8.89 -19.26 3.19
C ILE A 43 10.15 -19.10 4.04
N LEU A 44 10.04 -19.11 5.38
CA LEU A 44 11.19 -18.92 6.27
C LEU A 44 12.07 -20.17 6.40
N ARG A 45 11.58 -21.32 5.95
CA ARG A 45 12.30 -22.60 5.97
C ARG A 45 12.84 -22.99 4.60
N LEU A 46 12.76 -22.10 3.60
CA LEU A 46 13.29 -22.36 2.25
C LEU A 46 14.80 -22.65 2.32
N GLU A 47 15.30 -23.32 1.29
CA GLU A 47 16.71 -23.72 1.23
C GLU A 47 17.67 -22.52 1.29
N PRO A 48 18.88 -22.69 1.86
CA PRO A 48 19.89 -21.65 1.91
C PRO A 48 20.15 -21.04 0.53
N GLY A 49 20.10 -19.71 0.44
CA GLY A 49 20.27 -18.98 -0.82
C GLY A 49 18.95 -18.61 -1.51
N VAL A 50 17.83 -19.25 -1.19
CA VAL A 50 16.51 -18.82 -1.68
C VAL A 50 15.97 -17.69 -0.80
N SER A 51 15.50 -16.61 -1.42
CA SER A 51 14.93 -15.46 -0.70
C SER A 51 13.59 -15.06 -1.29
N VAL A 52 12.57 -15.03 -0.44
CA VAL A 52 11.20 -14.70 -0.79
C VAL A 52 10.62 -13.76 0.25
N THR A 53 9.93 -12.71 -0.20
CA THR A 53 9.25 -11.74 0.66
C THR A 53 7.76 -11.80 0.44
N MET A 54 6.98 -11.86 1.53
CA MET A 54 5.53 -11.69 1.45
C MET A 54 5.21 -10.19 1.37
N THR A 55 4.51 -9.78 0.31
CA THR A 55 4.23 -8.36 0.02
C THR A 55 2.78 -7.99 0.23
N ARG A 56 1.86 -8.94 0.04
CA ARG A 56 0.44 -8.74 0.31
C ARG A 56 -0.17 -9.98 0.92
N VAL A 57 -1.15 -9.75 1.78
CA VAL A 57 -2.02 -10.78 2.33
C VAL A 57 -3.46 -10.30 2.19
N SER A 58 -4.30 -11.17 1.65
CA SER A 58 -5.75 -11.06 1.66
C SER A 58 -6.26 -12.10 2.64
N PRO A 59 -6.58 -11.69 3.88
CA PRO A 59 -7.14 -12.58 4.87
C PRO A 59 -8.51 -13.11 4.41
N GLY A 60 -8.83 -14.34 4.79
CA GLY A 60 -10.16 -14.90 4.59
C GLY A 60 -10.51 -15.82 5.74
N ARG A 61 -11.80 -16.13 5.92
CA ARG A 61 -12.27 -16.87 7.09
C ARG A 61 -11.64 -18.26 7.23
N THR A 62 -11.51 -18.98 6.11
CA THR A 62 -10.97 -20.34 6.05
C THR A 62 -9.69 -20.45 5.23
N MET A 63 -9.61 -19.66 4.16
CA MET A 63 -8.48 -19.62 3.24
C MET A 63 -8.01 -18.18 3.08
N SER A 64 -6.70 -17.99 3.05
CA SER A 64 -6.07 -16.69 2.81
C SER A 64 -5.25 -16.75 1.53
N SER A 65 -5.16 -15.61 0.84
CA SER A 65 -4.38 -15.47 -0.38
C SER A 65 -3.21 -14.52 -0.14
N HIS A 66 -2.06 -14.80 -0.71
CA HIS A 66 -0.81 -14.09 -0.43
C HIS A 66 -0.08 -13.80 -1.73
N ILE A 67 0.58 -12.65 -1.82
CA ILE A 67 1.52 -12.35 -2.90
C ILE A 67 2.92 -12.44 -2.32
N LEU A 68 3.72 -13.34 -2.88
CA LEU A 68 5.13 -13.50 -2.57
C LEU A 68 5.95 -12.96 -3.72
N ARG A 69 7.02 -12.22 -3.41
CA ARG A 69 8.03 -11.76 -4.36
C ARG A 69 9.31 -12.55 -4.15
N ILE A 70 9.82 -13.14 -5.21
CA ILE A 70 11.08 -13.88 -5.24
C ILE A 70 12.20 -12.87 -5.44
N ASN A 71 13.09 -12.77 -4.46
CA ASN A 71 14.29 -11.95 -4.54
C ASN A 71 15.46 -12.77 -5.10
N ASN A 72 15.51 -14.07 -4.75
CA ASN A 72 16.49 -15.01 -5.27
C ASN A 72 15.94 -16.44 -5.27
N GLY A 73 16.26 -17.22 -6.31
CA GLY A 73 15.84 -18.62 -6.48
C GLY A 73 14.92 -18.86 -7.68
N ASP A 74 14.75 -20.12 -8.05
CA ASP A 74 13.90 -20.53 -9.18
C ASP A 74 12.40 -20.59 -8.80
N PRO A 75 11.50 -19.95 -9.56
CA PRO A 75 10.07 -19.94 -9.26
C PRO A 75 9.39 -21.31 -9.19
N GLU A 76 9.79 -22.28 -10.04
CA GLU A 76 9.18 -23.61 -10.08
C GLU A 76 9.68 -24.48 -8.93
N GLU A 77 10.96 -24.35 -8.56
CA GLU A 77 11.51 -24.97 -7.37
C GLU A 77 10.83 -24.46 -6.08
N ILE A 78 10.70 -23.14 -5.93
CA ILE A 78 10.03 -22.52 -4.79
C ILE A 78 8.58 -22.99 -4.72
N LYS A 79 7.85 -22.97 -5.84
CA LYS A 79 6.48 -23.48 -5.93
C LYS A 79 6.38 -24.93 -5.44
N SER A 80 7.29 -25.79 -5.87
CA SER A 80 7.33 -27.19 -5.46
C SER A 80 7.59 -27.35 -3.95
N GLN A 81 8.50 -26.56 -3.39
CA GLN A 81 8.76 -26.54 -1.94
C GLN A 81 7.55 -26.07 -1.13
N LEU A 82 6.89 -24.99 -1.56
CA LEU A 82 5.70 -24.45 -0.89
C LEU A 82 4.57 -25.49 -0.84
N LEU A 83 4.28 -26.15 -1.98
CA LEU A 83 3.22 -27.16 -2.06
C LEU A 83 3.49 -28.36 -1.14
N ARG A 84 4.75 -28.80 -1.01
CA ARG A 84 5.14 -29.89 -0.08
C ARG A 84 4.97 -29.52 1.38
N ARG A 85 4.91 -28.22 1.71
CA ARG A 85 4.91 -27.70 3.09
C ARG A 85 3.55 -27.17 3.55
N GLY A 86 2.47 -27.56 2.87
CA GLY A 86 1.10 -27.32 3.32
C GLY A 86 0.39 -26.14 2.64
N VAL A 87 1.09 -25.41 1.76
CA VAL A 87 0.44 -24.45 0.87
C VAL A 87 -0.46 -25.20 -0.12
N ARG A 88 -1.72 -24.75 -0.25
CA ARG A 88 -2.73 -25.47 -1.07
C ARG A 88 -2.61 -25.18 -2.56
N LEU A 89 -2.26 -23.94 -2.90
CA LEU A 89 -2.21 -23.50 -4.28
C LEU A 89 -1.11 -22.48 -4.48
N VAL A 90 -0.36 -22.64 -5.56
CA VAL A 90 0.65 -21.68 -6.00
C VAL A 90 0.43 -21.41 -7.49
N ARG A 91 0.46 -20.14 -7.88
CA ARG A 91 0.42 -19.66 -9.25
C ARG A 91 1.59 -18.71 -9.45
N ILE A 92 2.39 -18.97 -10.48
CA ILE A 92 3.47 -18.07 -10.86
C ILE A 92 2.87 -16.95 -11.72
N LEU A 93 3.19 -15.71 -11.38
CA LEU A 93 2.76 -14.50 -12.07
C LEU A 93 4.03 -13.80 -12.61
N GLY A 94 4.29 -13.94 -13.91
CA GLY A 94 5.53 -13.45 -14.50
C GLY A 94 6.75 -14.21 -13.97
N ASN A 95 7.86 -13.50 -13.70
CA ASN A 95 9.14 -14.16 -13.45
C ASN A 95 9.55 -14.19 -11.97
N ASN A 96 8.97 -13.34 -11.13
CA ASN A 96 9.42 -13.16 -9.74
C ASN A 96 8.27 -13.03 -8.74
N THR A 97 7.03 -13.33 -9.13
CA THR A 97 5.87 -13.16 -8.26
C THR A 97 5.08 -14.46 -8.18
N LEU A 98 4.69 -14.85 -6.97
CA LEU A 98 3.84 -16.00 -6.70
C LEU A 98 2.56 -15.53 -6.04
N TRP A 99 1.42 -15.95 -6.58
CA TRP A 99 0.16 -15.91 -5.86
C TRP A 99 -0.07 -17.25 -5.17
N VAL A 100 -0.31 -17.19 -3.87
CA VAL A 100 -0.34 -18.35 -2.99
C VAL A 100 -1.65 -18.40 -2.22
N ARG A 101 -2.27 -19.58 -2.12
CA ARG A 101 -3.45 -19.82 -1.29
C ARG A 101 -3.15 -20.89 -0.25
N ALA A 102 -3.47 -20.61 1.01
CA ALA A 102 -3.28 -21.54 2.12
C ALA A 102 -4.45 -21.45 3.12
N ARG A 103 -4.51 -22.38 4.07
CA ARG A 103 -5.45 -22.26 5.19
C ARG A 103 -5.15 -20.98 5.96
N SER A 104 -6.20 -20.30 6.40
CA SER A 104 -6.03 -19.09 7.20
C SER A 104 -5.49 -19.45 8.58
N CYS A 105 -4.36 -18.85 8.92
CA CYS A 105 -3.93 -18.78 10.31
C CYS A 105 -4.93 -18.00 11.16
N SER A 106 -4.80 -18.14 12.48
CA SER A 106 -5.52 -17.41 13.53
C SER A 106 -5.70 -15.92 13.19
N ALA A 107 -4.60 -15.20 12.94
CA ALA A 107 -4.64 -13.78 12.63
C ALA A 107 -5.40 -13.48 11.32
N CYS A 108 -5.17 -14.24 10.25
CA CYS A 108 -5.88 -14.02 8.99
C CYS A 108 -7.39 -14.32 9.10
N SER A 109 -7.77 -15.39 9.82
CA SER A 109 -9.18 -15.72 10.02
C SER A 109 -9.91 -14.63 10.80
N LEU A 110 -9.25 -14.04 11.80
CA LEU A 110 -9.80 -12.94 12.60
C LEU A 110 -9.89 -11.66 11.79
N LEU A 111 -8.80 -11.18 11.21
CA LEU A 111 -8.77 -9.94 10.42
C LEU A 111 -9.78 -9.96 9.27
N SER A 112 -10.11 -11.13 8.72
CA SER A 112 -11.14 -11.26 7.67
C SER A 112 -12.58 -10.95 8.10
N ARG A 113 -12.83 -10.85 9.41
CA ARG A 113 -14.16 -10.58 10.00
C ARG A 113 -14.25 -9.19 10.62
N GLU A 114 -13.13 -8.49 10.70
CA GLU A 114 -13.04 -7.16 11.30
C GLU A 114 -13.23 -6.06 10.26
N ASP A 115 -13.62 -4.88 10.73
CA ASP A 115 -13.77 -3.70 9.88
C ASP A 115 -12.41 -3.03 9.61
N CYS A 116 -11.62 -3.65 8.72
CA CYS A 116 -10.35 -3.11 8.26
C CYS A 116 -9.98 -3.56 6.85
N VAL A 117 -9.11 -2.79 6.20
CA VAL A 117 -8.42 -3.20 4.98
C VAL A 117 -6.98 -3.56 5.33
N VAL A 118 -6.58 -4.79 5.04
CA VAL A 118 -5.17 -5.20 5.17
C VAL A 118 -4.40 -4.77 3.93
N ILE A 119 -3.51 -3.80 4.11
CA ILE A 119 -2.67 -3.26 3.03
C ILE A 119 -1.44 -4.13 2.83
N GLU A 120 -0.83 -4.55 3.92
CA GLU A 120 0.42 -5.30 3.92
C GLU A 120 0.42 -6.30 5.09
N GLY A 121 1.11 -7.42 4.88
CA GLY A 121 1.45 -8.38 5.92
C GLY A 121 2.86 -8.87 5.68
N SER A 122 3.76 -8.55 6.62
CA SER A 122 5.20 -8.76 6.47
C SER A 122 5.70 -9.53 7.69
N PRO A 123 6.11 -10.80 7.52
CA PRO A 123 6.61 -11.61 8.63
C PRO A 123 7.98 -11.09 9.05
N ILE A 124 8.17 -10.96 10.36
CA ILE A 124 9.47 -10.64 10.97
C ILE A 124 10.20 -11.95 11.30
N SER A 125 9.46 -12.95 11.76
CA SER A 125 9.93 -14.30 12.08
C SER A 125 8.82 -15.32 11.77
N ASP A 126 9.05 -16.58 12.16
CA ASP A 126 8.06 -17.65 12.09
C ASP A 126 6.90 -17.45 13.09
N THR A 127 7.12 -16.60 14.09
CA THR A 127 6.21 -16.34 15.20
C THR A 127 5.69 -14.91 15.24
N GLU A 128 6.31 -13.98 14.51
CA GLU A 128 5.92 -12.57 14.50
C GLU A 128 5.60 -12.08 13.10
N ILE A 129 4.47 -11.37 12.96
CA ILE A 129 4.10 -10.67 11.74
C ILE A 129 3.69 -9.23 12.03
N THR A 130 4.05 -8.31 11.14
CA THR A 130 3.48 -6.97 11.13
C THR A 130 2.41 -6.86 10.05
N TYR A 131 1.25 -6.32 10.41
CA TYR A 131 0.21 -5.93 9.47
C TYR A 131 0.13 -4.41 9.40
N ARG A 132 -0.03 -3.90 8.17
CA ARG A 132 -0.47 -2.52 7.92
C ARG A 132 -1.96 -2.54 7.60
N LEU A 133 -2.74 -1.85 8.42
CA LEU A 133 -4.21 -1.81 8.35
C LEU A 133 -4.68 -0.39 8.06
N LEU A 134 -5.70 -0.27 7.20
CA LEU A 134 -6.57 0.91 7.19
C LEU A 134 -7.83 0.60 7.97
N VAL A 135 -8.13 1.45 8.95
CA VAL A 135 -9.20 1.22 9.94
C VAL A 135 -10.09 2.45 10.06
N PRO A 136 -11.43 2.34 10.14
CA PRO A 136 -12.33 3.47 10.27
C PRO A 136 -12.35 4.01 11.71
N GLY A 137 -11.28 4.70 12.08
CA GLY A 137 -11.15 5.39 13.36
C GLY A 137 -10.74 4.49 14.53
N LEU A 138 -10.66 5.09 15.72
CA LEU A 138 -10.15 4.42 16.93
C LEU A 138 -11.09 3.35 17.48
N GLY A 139 -12.40 3.43 17.21
CA GLY A 139 -13.39 2.45 17.65
C GLY A 139 -13.11 1.08 17.04
N ALA A 140 -13.13 1.00 15.71
CA ALA A 140 -12.82 -0.23 14.99
C ALA A 140 -11.42 -0.78 15.32
N LEU A 141 -10.42 0.09 15.54
CA LEU A 141 -9.09 -0.37 15.98
C LEU A 141 -9.15 -1.06 17.35
N ARG A 142 -9.89 -0.50 18.31
CA ARG A 142 -10.03 -1.12 19.64
C ARG A 142 -10.74 -2.47 19.55
N ASP A 143 -11.75 -2.58 18.70
CA ASP A 143 -12.49 -3.83 18.49
C ASP A 143 -11.59 -4.91 17.88
N ILE A 144 -10.82 -4.57 16.84
CA ILE A 144 -9.80 -5.46 16.25
C ILE A 144 -8.81 -5.97 17.31
N LEU A 145 -8.24 -5.06 18.11
CA LEU A 145 -7.28 -5.43 19.15
C LEU A 145 -7.91 -6.34 20.20
N ARG A 146 -9.17 -6.06 20.60
CA ARG A 146 -9.91 -6.89 21.55
C ARG A 146 -10.20 -8.28 20.98
N SER A 147 -10.62 -8.39 19.73
CA SER A 147 -10.87 -9.68 19.07
C SER A 147 -9.61 -10.54 18.97
N LEU A 148 -8.47 -9.91 18.64
CA LEU A 148 -7.17 -10.58 18.61
C LEU A 148 -6.78 -11.10 20.00
N VAL A 149 -6.85 -10.26 21.04
CA VAL A 149 -6.55 -10.65 22.43
C VAL A 149 -7.48 -11.77 22.92
N SER A 150 -8.78 -11.65 22.68
CA SER A 150 -9.78 -12.63 23.12
C SER A 150 -9.60 -14.00 22.44
N SER A 151 -8.89 -14.03 21.32
CA SER A 151 -8.54 -15.26 20.61
C SER A 151 -7.16 -15.81 20.98
N GLY A 152 -6.52 -15.27 22.03
CA GLY A 152 -5.22 -15.71 22.53
C GLY A 152 -4.02 -15.14 21.77
N LEU A 153 -4.22 -14.17 20.86
CA LEU A 153 -3.12 -13.49 20.17
C LEU A 153 -2.64 -12.29 20.98
N GLN A 154 -1.39 -11.87 20.74
CA GLN A 154 -0.76 -10.75 21.43
C GLN A 154 -0.46 -9.61 20.45
N PRO A 155 -1.45 -8.74 20.14
CA PRO A 155 -1.24 -7.61 19.26
C PRO A 155 -0.54 -6.45 19.98
N VAL A 156 0.42 -5.82 19.30
CA VAL A 156 1.08 -4.59 19.75
C VAL A 156 0.97 -3.55 18.65
N VAL A 157 0.43 -2.36 18.96
CA VAL A 157 0.41 -1.25 18.01
C VAL A 157 1.81 -0.65 17.94
N ILE A 158 2.47 -0.77 16.79
CA ILE A 158 3.81 -0.21 16.54
C ILE A 158 3.68 1.28 16.18
N LYS A 159 2.75 1.60 15.29
CA LYS A 159 2.55 2.95 14.76
C LYS A 159 1.09 3.16 14.42
N ARG A 160 0.61 4.39 14.63
CA ARG A 160 -0.69 4.85 14.13
C ARG A 160 -0.54 6.28 13.62
N ALA A 161 -1.18 6.57 12.50
CA ALA A 161 -1.32 7.92 11.97
C ALA A 161 -2.70 8.06 11.34
N GLU A 162 -3.18 9.28 11.17
CA GLU A 162 -4.26 9.52 10.23
C GLU A 162 -3.77 9.14 8.83
N HIS A 163 -4.61 8.43 8.08
CA HIS A 163 -4.30 8.07 6.71
C HIS A 163 -4.40 9.33 5.85
N ILE A 164 -3.25 9.80 5.41
CA ILE A 164 -3.12 10.88 4.45
C ILE A 164 -2.64 10.23 3.17
N GLU A 165 -3.42 10.32 2.09
CA GLU A 165 -2.93 9.96 0.76
C GLU A 165 -1.72 10.86 0.43
N THR A 166 -0.51 10.32 0.57
CA THR A 166 0.69 11.02 0.15
C THR A 166 0.69 11.06 -1.36
N ARG A 167 0.45 12.23 -1.94
CA ARG A 167 0.67 12.43 -3.37
C ARG A 167 2.17 12.36 -3.64
N ASP A 168 2.60 11.36 -4.40
CA ASP A 168 4.00 11.21 -4.82
C ASP A 168 4.49 12.50 -5.51
N LEU A 169 3.61 13.13 -6.31
CA LEU A 169 3.86 14.40 -6.98
C LEU A 169 3.29 15.57 -6.16
N THR A 170 4.03 16.69 -6.14
CA THR A 170 3.45 17.95 -5.67
C THR A 170 2.31 18.37 -6.60
N PRO A 171 1.34 19.19 -6.15
CA PRO A 171 0.27 19.69 -7.02
C PRO A 171 0.81 20.31 -8.32
N ARG A 172 1.91 21.08 -8.23
CA ARG A 172 2.55 21.70 -9.40
C ARG A 172 3.21 20.68 -10.34
N GLN A 173 3.82 19.63 -9.79
CA GLN A 173 4.40 18.54 -10.60
C GLN A 173 3.32 17.78 -11.37
N LEU A 174 2.20 17.49 -10.71
CA LEU A 174 1.05 16.81 -11.32
C LEU A 174 0.40 17.69 -12.40
N GLU A 175 0.20 18.97 -12.13
CA GLU A 175 -0.35 19.94 -13.09
C GLU A 175 0.49 19.99 -14.37
N VAL A 176 1.80 20.18 -14.23
CA VAL A 176 2.75 20.23 -15.35
C VAL A 176 2.72 18.93 -16.17
N LEU A 177 2.75 17.79 -15.49
CA LEU A 177 2.74 16.48 -16.17
C LEU A 177 1.42 16.24 -16.91
N LEU A 178 0.29 16.56 -16.30
CA LEU A 178 -1.03 16.40 -16.89
C LEU A 178 -1.19 17.32 -18.10
N PHE A 179 -0.68 18.56 -18.02
CA PHE A 179 -0.68 19.49 -19.14
C PHE A 179 0.15 18.96 -20.30
N ALA A 180 1.38 18.50 -20.02
CA ALA A 180 2.27 17.90 -21.01
C ALA A 180 1.59 16.71 -21.72
N TYR A 181 0.97 15.80 -20.96
CA TYR A 181 0.22 14.66 -21.52
C TYR A 181 -0.94 15.12 -22.40
N LYS A 182 -1.82 15.99 -21.89
CA LYS A 182 -3.01 16.45 -22.63
C LYS A 182 -2.69 17.24 -23.90
N LYS A 183 -1.55 17.94 -23.94
CA LYS A 183 -1.10 18.71 -25.11
C LYS A 183 -0.26 17.90 -26.08
N GLY A 184 -0.09 16.59 -25.85
CA GLY A 184 0.67 15.71 -26.75
C GLY A 184 2.16 15.98 -26.74
N TYR A 185 2.72 16.43 -25.61
CA TYR A 185 4.17 16.60 -25.44
C TYR A 185 4.91 15.26 -25.51
N PHE A 186 4.25 14.18 -25.07
CA PHE A 186 4.80 12.81 -25.08
C PHE A 186 4.40 12.00 -26.32
N ASP A 187 3.70 12.61 -27.27
CA ASP A 187 3.28 11.93 -28.51
C ASP A 187 4.44 11.80 -29.49
N THR A 188 4.32 10.85 -30.43
CA THR A 188 5.23 10.69 -31.56
C THR A 188 4.43 10.83 -32.87
N PRO A 189 4.61 11.91 -33.66
CA PRO A 189 5.42 13.09 -33.37
C PRO A 189 4.81 13.96 -32.25
N ARG A 190 5.67 14.71 -31.53
CA ARG A 190 5.21 15.63 -30.47
C ARG A 190 4.29 16.71 -31.06
N ARG A 191 3.16 16.97 -30.38
CA ARG A 191 2.18 18.00 -30.79
C ARG A 191 2.43 19.38 -30.19
N ILE A 192 3.28 19.45 -29.16
CA ILE A 192 3.69 20.71 -28.52
C ILE A 192 5.17 20.61 -28.11
N SER A 193 5.89 21.71 -28.20
CA SER A 193 7.24 21.84 -27.67
C SER A 193 7.25 22.26 -26.19
N LEU A 194 8.40 22.05 -25.53
CA LEU A 194 8.61 22.50 -24.15
C LEU A 194 8.50 24.03 -24.04
N ALA A 195 8.95 24.77 -25.07
CA ALA A 195 8.93 26.23 -25.08
C ALA A 195 7.50 26.78 -25.19
N GLU A 196 6.68 26.21 -26.08
CA GLU A 196 5.27 26.57 -26.22
C GLU A 196 4.50 26.27 -24.93
N MET A 197 4.71 25.09 -24.33
CA MET A 197 4.13 24.74 -23.05
C MET A 197 4.55 25.71 -21.94
N ALA A 198 5.83 26.10 -21.90
CA ALA A 198 6.33 27.05 -20.90
C ALA A 198 5.67 28.43 -21.05
N GLY A 199 5.51 28.90 -22.29
CA GLY A 199 4.77 30.11 -22.61
C GLY A 199 3.32 30.05 -22.15
N MET A 200 2.62 28.95 -22.43
CA MET A 200 1.23 28.74 -21.98
C MET A 200 1.08 28.69 -20.46
N MET A 201 2.09 28.18 -19.75
CA MET A 201 2.09 28.07 -18.28
C MET A 201 2.68 29.28 -17.56
N GLY A 202 3.09 30.33 -18.29
CA GLY A 202 3.65 31.56 -17.73
C GLY A 202 4.96 31.36 -16.96
N ILE A 203 5.77 30.37 -17.32
CA ILE A 203 7.05 30.07 -16.66
C ILE A 203 8.19 29.93 -17.65
N ARG A 204 9.43 30.02 -17.16
CA ARG A 204 10.61 29.79 -18.00
C ARG A 204 10.67 28.32 -18.45
N ALA A 205 11.13 28.10 -19.69
CA ALA A 205 11.30 26.76 -20.23
C ALA A 205 12.25 25.88 -19.38
N THR A 206 13.27 26.49 -18.77
CA THR A 206 14.18 25.83 -17.82
C THR A 206 13.46 25.37 -16.56
N SER A 207 12.62 26.23 -15.96
CA SER A 207 11.79 25.89 -14.80
C SER A 207 10.82 24.77 -15.11
N LEU A 208 10.14 24.82 -16.27
CA LEU A 208 9.23 23.76 -16.70
C LEU A 208 9.96 22.43 -16.87
N ARG A 209 11.15 22.45 -17.49
CA ARG A 209 12.01 21.27 -17.67
C ARG A 209 12.36 20.63 -16.33
N ASP A 210 12.74 21.44 -15.34
CA ASP A 210 13.10 20.94 -14.02
C ASP A 210 11.91 20.34 -13.27
N ILE A 211 10.74 20.96 -13.37
CA ILE A 211 9.51 20.41 -12.77
C ILE A 211 9.16 19.07 -13.43
N LEU A 212 9.16 19.00 -14.77
CA LEU A 212 8.93 17.76 -15.52
C LEU A 212 9.95 16.67 -15.14
N ARG A 213 11.23 17.00 -15.10
CA ARG A 213 12.30 16.05 -14.75
C ARG A 213 12.11 15.48 -13.35
N ARG A 214 11.79 16.32 -12.36
CA ARG A 214 11.53 15.88 -10.98
C ARG A 214 10.27 15.03 -10.89
N ALA A 215 9.21 15.39 -11.62
CA ALA A 215 7.97 14.61 -11.66
C ALA A 215 8.19 13.22 -12.29
N LEU A 216 8.82 13.18 -13.47
CA LEU A 216 9.15 11.95 -14.18
C LEU A 216 10.09 11.06 -13.37
N LYS A 217 11.10 11.62 -12.70
CA LYS A 217 11.99 10.85 -11.82
C LYS A 217 11.20 10.10 -10.74
N LYS A 218 10.21 10.76 -10.12
CA LYS A 218 9.35 10.13 -9.10
C LYS A 218 8.47 9.03 -9.69
N ILE A 219 7.88 9.25 -10.87
CA ILE A 219 7.05 8.24 -11.55
C ILE A 219 7.88 7.04 -11.98
N VAL A 220 9.03 7.27 -12.61
CA VAL A 220 9.94 6.20 -13.04
C VAL A 220 10.42 5.42 -11.82
N ARG A 221 10.82 6.09 -10.74
CA ARG A 221 11.19 5.41 -9.49
C ARG A 221 10.04 4.53 -8.98
N LYS A 222 8.83 5.08 -8.89
CA LYS A 222 7.64 4.35 -8.43
C LYS A 222 7.39 3.12 -9.31
N TYR A 223 7.39 3.29 -10.63
CA TYR A 223 7.22 2.20 -11.59
C TYR A 223 8.28 1.11 -11.43
N LEU A 224 9.55 1.48 -11.24
CA LEU A 224 10.64 0.52 -11.03
C LEU A 224 10.52 -0.21 -9.69
N ILE A 225 10.04 0.44 -8.64
CA ILE A 225 9.73 -0.18 -7.34
C ILE A 225 8.55 -1.14 -7.47
N ASP A 226 7.47 -0.72 -8.13
CA ASP A 226 6.28 -1.54 -8.33
C ASP A 226 6.61 -2.82 -9.12
N MET A 227 7.51 -2.72 -10.11
CA MET A 227 8.05 -3.86 -10.84
C MET A 227 9.09 -4.67 -10.05
N GLY A 228 9.63 -4.13 -8.95
CA GLY A 228 10.62 -4.73 -8.07
C GLY A 228 12.05 -4.74 -8.61
N PHE A 229 12.37 -3.82 -9.51
CA PHE A 229 13.75 -3.55 -9.92
C PHE A 229 14.51 -2.70 -8.88
N LEU A 230 13.79 -2.01 -7.98
CA LEU A 230 14.34 -1.19 -6.90
C LEU A 230 13.64 -1.52 -5.58
N VAL A 231 14.37 -1.40 -4.47
CA VAL A 231 13.85 -1.51 -3.09
C VAL A 231 13.72 -0.08 -2.51
N ASP A 232 12.66 0.19 -1.75
CA ASP A 232 12.48 1.49 -1.09
C ASP A 232 13.55 1.63 0.02
N GLN A 233 14.37 2.68 -0.07
CA GLN A 233 15.39 3.06 0.94
C GLN A 233 14.83 4.14 1.85
#